data_AF-A0A0Q6K2R4-F1
#
_entry.id   AF-A0A0Q6K2R4-F1
#
_cell.length_a   1.000
_cell.length_b   1.000
_cell.length_c   1.000
_cell.angle_alpha   90.00
_cell.angle_beta   90.00
_cell.angle_gamma   90.00
#
_symmetry.space_group_name_H-M   'P 1'
#
loop_
_entity.id
_entity.type
_entity.pdbx_description
1 polymer ?
#
loop_
_entity_poly.entity_id
_entity_poly.type
_entity_poly.pdbx_seq_one_letter_code
_entity_poly.pdbx_strand_id
1 'polypeptide(L)'
;MRQFLPLILALPLMVGGCISTAASIVKAPFQVAGKAVDWTTTSQEESDRNYGRKMRKAEAREGKERREWEKQCRRDPDDCRAYDGYVAGRG
;
A
#
# COMPACT_ATOMS: atom_id res chain seq x y z
N MET A 1 -31.29 6.05 -55.46
CA MET A 1 -29.88 5.99 -54.97
C MET A 1 -29.72 6.42 -53.49
N ARG A 2 -30.75 6.29 -52.63
CA ARG A 2 -30.71 6.74 -51.22
C ARG A 2 -30.70 5.58 -50.21
N GLN A 3 -30.62 4.34 -50.68
CA GLN A 3 -30.84 3.12 -49.87
C GLN A 3 -29.55 2.40 -49.46
N PHE A 4 -28.38 2.80 -50.01
CA PHE A 4 -27.07 2.23 -49.66
C PHE A 4 -26.28 3.05 -48.63
N LEU A 5 -26.83 4.20 -48.21
CA LEU A 5 -26.22 5.11 -47.24
C LEU A 5 -25.94 4.49 -45.85
N PRO A 6 -26.81 3.63 -45.27
CA PRO A 6 -26.52 3.06 -43.95
C PRO A 6 -25.38 2.01 -43.95
N LEU A 7 -25.06 1.41 -45.10
CA LEU A 7 -24.00 0.40 -45.19
C LEU A 7 -22.59 1.01 -45.18
N ILE A 8 -22.45 2.23 -45.74
CA ILE A 8 -21.17 2.95 -45.81
C ILE A 8 -20.79 3.53 -44.44
N LEU A 9 -21.78 3.90 -43.62
CA LEU A 9 -21.56 4.46 -42.28
C LEU A 9 -21.20 3.39 -41.24
N ALA A 10 -21.56 2.12 -41.47
CA ALA A 10 -21.27 1.00 -40.57
C ALA A 10 -19.85 0.42 -40.77
N LEU A 11 -19.23 0.65 -41.93
CA LEU A 11 -17.87 0.19 -42.25
C LEU A 11 -16.77 0.70 -41.29
N PRO A 12 -16.69 2.00 -40.96
CA PRO A 12 -15.67 2.50 -40.04
C PRO A 12 -15.89 2.07 -38.58
N LEU A 13 -17.12 1.71 -38.18
CA LEU A 13 -17.40 1.14 -36.85
C LEU A 13 -16.89 -0.31 -36.74
N MET A 14 -17.06 -1.11 -37.79
CA MET A 14 -16.51 -2.46 -37.85
C MET A 14 -14.97 -2.47 -37.95
N VAL A 15 -14.40 -1.59 -38.77
CA VAL A 15 -12.93 -1.47 -38.92
C VAL A 15 -12.29 -0.79 -37.69
N GLY A 16 -12.95 0.22 -37.10
CA GLY A 16 -12.50 0.90 -35.89
C GLY A 16 -12.52 0.00 -34.65
N GLY A 17 -13.48 -0.93 -34.57
CA GLY A 17 -13.49 -1.98 -33.54
C GLY A 17 -12.28 -2.90 -33.62
N CYS A 18 -11.87 -3.32 -34.82
CA CYS A 18 -10.69 -4.18 -35.00
C CYS A 18 -9.37 -3.46 -34.69
N ILE A 19 -9.22 -2.20 -35.10
CA ILE A 19 -8.01 -1.39 -34.85
C ILE A 19 -7.87 -1.07 -33.36
N SER A 20 -8.97 -0.74 -32.68
CA SER A 20 -9.00 -0.53 -31.24
C SER A 20 -8.54 -1.78 -30.48
N THR A 21 -9.08 -2.94 -30.84
CA THR A 21 -8.74 -4.21 -30.17
C THR A 21 -7.28 -4.60 -30.39
N ALA A 22 -6.74 -4.43 -31.60
CA ALA A 22 -5.31 -4.66 -31.87
C ALA A 22 -4.41 -3.70 -31.08
N ALA A 23 -4.77 -2.41 -31.01
CA ALA A 23 -4.05 -1.43 -30.21
C ALA A 23 -4.11 -1.74 -28.70
N SER A 24 -5.24 -2.26 -28.20
CA SER A 24 -5.40 -2.73 -26.83
C SER A 24 -4.56 -3.95 -26.53
N ILE A 25 -4.47 -4.92 -27.45
CA ILE A 25 -3.61 -6.11 -27.29
C ILE A 25 -2.13 -5.72 -27.24
N VAL A 26 -1.72 -4.79 -28.11
CA VAL A 26 -0.33 -4.29 -28.12
C VAL A 26 -0.03 -3.44 -26.89
N LYS A 27 -0.97 -2.63 -26.40
CA LYS A 27 -0.79 -1.79 -25.20
C LYS A 27 -0.99 -2.54 -23.88
N ALA A 28 -1.73 -3.65 -23.87
CA ALA A 28 -2.01 -4.44 -22.67
C ALA A 28 -0.75 -4.82 -21.88
N PRO A 29 0.31 -5.38 -22.49
CA PRO A 29 1.53 -5.73 -21.75
C PRO A 29 2.23 -4.50 -21.14
N PHE A 30 2.26 -3.35 -21.84
CA PHE A 30 2.87 -2.13 -21.30
C PHE A 30 2.09 -1.54 -20.13
N GLN A 31 0.76 -1.60 -20.17
CA GLN A 31 -0.09 -1.12 -19.07
C GLN A 31 -0.02 -2.04 -17.85
N VAL A 32 0.03 -3.36 -18.05
CA VAL A 32 0.14 -4.33 -16.96
C VAL A 32 1.54 -4.31 -16.36
N ALA A 33 2.60 -4.27 -17.19
CA ALA A 33 3.98 -4.17 -16.72
C ALA A 33 4.23 -2.85 -15.96
N GLY A 34 3.72 -1.71 -16.47
CA GLY A 34 3.85 -0.42 -15.79
C GLY A 34 3.18 -0.41 -14.42
N LYS A 35 1.96 -0.97 -14.30
CA LYS A 35 1.27 -1.09 -13.01
C LYS A 35 1.92 -2.09 -12.05
N ALA A 36 2.46 -3.18 -12.56
CA ALA A 36 3.18 -4.17 -11.75
C ALA A 36 4.47 -3.57 -11.18
N VAL A 37 5.27 -2.89 -12.01
CA VAL A 37 6.53 -2.26 -11.60
C VAL A 37 6.29 -1.12 -10.59
N ASP A 38 5.28 -0.29 -10.83
CA ASP A 38 4.92 0.81 -9.93
C ASP A 38 4.47 0.28 -8.58
N TRP A 39 3.59 -0.74 -8.55
CA TRP A 39 3.18 -1.37 -7.30
C TRP A 39 4.36 -2.03 -6.56
N THR A 40 5.24 -2.75 -7.25
CA THR A 40 6.38 -3.43 -6.58
C THR A 40 7.46 -2.46 -6.09
N THR A 41 7.60 -1.30 -6.73
CA THR A 41 8.61 -0.30 -6.35
C THR A 41 8.05 0.67 -5.31
N THR A 42 6.85 1.21 -5.51
CA THR A 42 6.23 2.16 -4.56
C THR A 42 5.73 1.46 -3.29
N SER A 43 5.20 0.23 -3.39
CA SER A 43 4.67 -0.48 -2.22
C SER A 43 5.77 -0.89 -1.24
N GLN A 44 7.01 -1.10 -1.69
CA GLN A 44 8.11 -1.44 -0.79
C GLN A 44 8.67 -0.20 -0.09
N GLU A 45 8.91 0.89 -0.81
CA GLU A 45 9.42 2.15 -0.22
C GLU A 45 8.45 2.73 0.82
N GLU A 46 7.14 2.65 0.57
CA GLU A 46 6.12 3.11 1.52
C GLU A 46 5.94 2.14 2.71
N SER A 47 6.03 0.83 2.45
CA SER A 47 6.01 -0.19 3.51
C SER A 47 7.18 -0.02 4.48
N ASP A 48 8.41 0.19 3.98
CA ASP A 48 9.59 0.37 4.83
C ASP A 48 9.52 1.64 5.67
N ARG A 49 9.03 2.74 5.11
CA ARG A 49 8.81 4.00 5.85
C ARG A 49 7.77 3.83 6.95
N ASN A 50 6.69 3.09 6.67
CA ASN A 50 5.64 2.82 7.65
C ASN A 50 6.14 1.86 8.74
N TYR A 51 6.89 0.82 8.37
CA TYR A 51 7.52 -0.11 9.29
C TYR A 51 8.46 0.62 10.26
N GLY A 52 9.37 1.46 9.75
CA GLY A 52 10.27 2.25 10.59
C GLY A 52 9.53 3.23 11.52
N ARG A 53 8.39 3.78 11.08
CA ARG A 53 7.53 4.61 11.95
C ARG A 53 6.83 3.78 13.04
N LYS A 54 6.38 2.57 12.72
CA LYS A 54 5.74 1.65 13.66
C LYS A 54 6.73 1.20 14.74
N MET A 55 7.96 0.86 14.35
CA MET A 55 9.03 0.48 15.27
C MET A 55 9.37 1.62 16.26
N ARG A 56 9.60 2.84 15.75
CA ARG A 56 9.86 4.01 16.61
C ARG A 56 8.72 4.29 17.59
N LYS A 57 7.46 4.10 17.16
CA LYS A 57 6.29 4.26 18.04
C LYS A 57 6.23 3.17 19.12
N ALA A 58 6.55 1.93 18.77
CA ALA A 58 6.60 0.82 19.72
C ALA A 58 7.68 1.05 20.78
N GLU A 59 8.90 1.41 20.37
CA GLU A 59 10.00 1.73 21.28
C GLU A 59 9.67 2.93 22.18
N ALA A 60 9.07 3.99 21.63
CA ALA A 60 8.66 5.16 22.40
C ALA A 60 7.60 4.81 23.46
N ARG A 61 6.67 3.92 23.13
CA ARG A 61 5.65 3.44 24.07
C ARG A 61 6.28 2.63 25.21
N GLU A 62 7.11 1.64 24.88
CA GLU A 62 7.82 0.86 25.90
C GLU A 62 8.66 1.77 26.81
N GLY A 63 9.44 2.69 26.22
CA GLY A 63 10.26 3.61 26.99
C GLY A 63 9.45 4.52 27.91
N LYS A 64 8.25 4.93 27.49
CA LYS A 64 7.34 5.70 28.34
C LYS A 64 6.80 4.85 29.50
N GLU A 65 6.27 3.66 29.22
CA GLU A 65 5.70 2.76 30.23
C GLU A 65 6.77 2.35 31.27
N ARG A 66 7.99 2.02 30.83
CA ARG A 66 9.10 1.73 31.75
C ARG A 66 9.46 2.91 32.65
N ARG A 67 9.54 4.12 32.10
CA ARG A 67 9.83 5.33 32.90
C ARG A 67 8.74 5.61 33.92
N GLU A 68 7.48 5.36 33.57
CA GLU A 68 6.34 5.51 34.48
C GLU A 68 6.41 4.48 35.61
N TRP A 69 6.68 3.22 35.27
CA TRP A 69 6.93 2.16 36.25
C TRP A 69 8.11 2.47 37.18
N GLU A 70 9.25 2.89 36.64
CA GLU A 70 10.42 3.29 37.45
C GLU A 70 10.10 4.44 38.41
N LYS A 71 9.32 5.43 37.94
CA LYS A 71 8.87 6.55 38.79
C LYS A 71 7.94 6.08 39.89
N GLN A 72 7.02 5.15 39.59
CA GLN A 72 6.10 4.58 40.57
C GLN A 72 6.87 3.79 41.63
N CYS A 73 7.77 2.90 41.22
CA CYS A 73 8.66 2.15 42.12
C CYS A 73 9.56 3.05 42.97
N ARG A 74 10.01 4.19 42.42
CA ARG A 74 10.80 5.17 43.20
C ARG A 74 9.94 5.89 44.24
N ARG A 75 8.66 6.10 43.95
CA ARG A 75 7.71 6.79 44.84
C ARG A 75 7.21 5.86 45.94
N ASP A 76 6.97 4.61 45.60
CA ASP A 76 6.49 3.56 46.51
C ASP A 76 7.33 2.29 46.32
N PRO A 77 8.45 2.16 47.05
CA PRO A 77 9.33 1.00 46.95
C PRO A 77 8.68 -0.29 47.47
N ASP A 78 7.76 -0.19 48.42
CA ASP A 78 7.13 -1.34 49.08
C ASP A 78 6.09 -2.03 48.17
N ASP A 79 5.42 -1.29 47.27
CA ASP A 79 4.55 -1.84 46.22
C ASP A 79 5.23 -1.93 44.85
N CYS A 80 6.57 -1.85 44.79
CA CYS A 80 7.30 -2.01 43.53
C CYS A 80 7.28 -3.47 43.04
N ARG A 81 6.35 -3.77 42.12
CA ARG A 81 6.23 -5.08 41.46
C ARG A 81 7.07 -5.15 40.19
N ALA A 82 7.32 -6.36 39.71
CA ALA A 82 7.99 -6.59 38.43
C ALA A 82 7.23 -5.91 37.27
N TYR A 83 7.97 -5.32 36.32
CA TYR A 83 7.39 -4.69 35.13
C TYR A 83 6.70 -5.73 34.23
N ASP A 84 5.38 -5.59 34.05
CA ASP A 84 4.55 -6.44 33.19
C ASP A 84 4.02 -5.71 31.93
N GLY A 85 4.49 -4.49 31.70
CA GLY A 85 4.03 -3.61 30.62
C GLY A 85 4.50 -4.00 29.22
N TYR A 86 4.24 -3.11 28.26
CA TYR A 86 4.55 -3.32 26.85
C TYR A 86 6.06 -3.47 26.60
N VAL A 87 6.44 -4.43 25.74
CA VAL A 87 7.82 -4.63 25.27
C VAL A 87 7.84 -4.64 23.75
N ALA A 88 8.57 -3.71 23.15
CA ALA A 88 8.72 -3.64 21.71
C ALA A 88 9.51 -4.86 21.21
N GLY A 89 9.02 -5.50 20.16
CA GLY A 89 9.69 -6.67 19.56
C GLY A 89 9.41 -8.02 20.22
N ARG A 90 8.61 -8.08 21.30
CA ARG A 90 8.07 -9.35 21.81
C ARG A 90 6.75 -9.66 21.08
N GLY A 91 6.85 -10.29 19.92
CA GLY A 91 5.74 -10.75 19.09
C GLY A 91 6.10 -12.05 18.40
#